data_AF-C9K038-F1
#
_entry.id   AF-C9K038-F1
#
_cell.length_a   1.000
_cell.length_b   1.000
_cell.length_c   1.000
_cell.angle_alpha   90.00
_cell.angle_beta   90.00
_cell.angle_gamma   90.00
#
_symmetry.space_group_name_H-M   'P 1'
#
loop_
_entity.id
_entity.type
_entity.pdbx_description
1 polymer ?
#
loop_
_entity_poly.entity_id
_entity_poly.type
_entity_poly.pdbx_seq_one_letter_code
_entity_poly.pdbx_strand_id
1 'polypeptide(L)' 'MIKSYFRNKATFFQDLMTFEDVAVEFSQWEWGQLNPAQKDLYREVMLENFRNLAILGLLVSKPYVICQLEE' A
#
# COMPACT_ATOMS: atom_id res chain seq x y z
N MET A 1 32.26 1.55 6.44
CA MET A 1 31.56 2.70 7.03
C MET A 1 30.46 3.26 6.10
N ILE A 2 30.72 3.48 4.80
CA ILE A 2 29.69 4.02 3.86
C ILE A 2 28.62 2.99 3.48
N LYS A 3 28.99 1.71 3.27
CA LYS A 3 28.01 0.65 2.93
C LYS A 3 27.03 0.34 4.06
N SER A 4 27.43 0.47 5.33
CA SER A 4 26.53 0.29 6.48
C SER A 4 25.54 1.44 6.60
N TYR A 5 25.95 2.67 6.26
CA TYR A 5 25.05 3.83 6.21
C TYR A 5 23.95 3.64 5.16
N PHE A 6 24.30 3.20 3.94
CA PHE A 6 23.31 2.91 2.90
C PHE A 6 22.34 1.79 3.30
N ARG A 7 22.85 0.71 3.90
CA ARG A 7 22.00 -0.39 4.40
C ARG A 7 21.06 0.09 5.51
N ASN A 8 21.56 0.83 6.50
CA ASN A 8 20.74 1.39 7.57
C ASN A 8 19.71 2.40 7.06
N LYS A 9 20.04 3.20 6.05
CA LYS A 9 19.12 4.16 5.45
C LYS A 9 18.00 3.46 4.67
N ALA A 10 18.32 2.40 3.92
CA ALA A 10 17.33 1.59 3.21
C ALA A 10 16.40 0.84 4.19
N THR A 11 16.93 0.27 5.27
CA THR A 11 16.10 -0.35 6.31
C THR A 11 15.25 0.69 7.05
N PHE A 12 15.80 1.88 7.36
CA PHE A 12 15.04 2.97 7.98
C PHE A 12 13.88 3.46 7.10
N PHE A 13 14.07 3.55 5.78
CA PHE A 13 12.98 3.92 4.87
C PHE A 13 11.94 2.81 4.73
N GLN A 14 12.34 1.55 4.79
CA GLN A 14 11.39 0.43 4.82
C GLN A 14 10.58 0.48 6.13
N ASP A 15 11.22 0.65 7.28
CA ASP A 15 10.58 0.74 8.60
C ASP A 15 9.61 1.93 8.75
N LEU A 16 9.71 2.94 7.87
CA LEU A 16 8.83 4.11 7.83
C LEU A 16 7.75 4.04 6.75
N MET A 17 7.79 3.04 5.87
CA MET A 17 6.85 2.92 4.77
C MET A 17 5.49 2.46 5.30
N THR A 18 4.49 3.28 5.05
CA THR A 18 3.10 3.05 5.45
C THR A 18 2.28 2.53 4.26
N PHE A 19 1.05 2.09 4.54
CA PHE A 19 0.15 1.66 3.47
C PHE A 19 -0.19 2.82 2.52
N GLU A 20 -0.30 4.02 3.07
CA GLU A 20 -0.58 5.27 2.38
C GLU A 20 0.49 5.61 1.33
N ASP A 21 1.76 5.21 1.55
CA ASP A 21 2.85 5.46 0.61
C ASP A 21 2.75 4.60 -0.67
N VAL A 22 2.00 3.50 -0.62
CA VAL A 22 1.80 2.56 -1.74
C VAL A 22 0.35 2.47 -2.19
N ALA A 23 -0.57 3.12 -1.47
CA ALA A 23 -1.97 3.16 -1.82
C ALA A 23 -2.18 4.06 -3.04
N VAL A 24 -3.07 3.61 -3.91
CA VAL A 24 -3.64 4.50 -4.94
C VAL A 24 -4.90 5.08 -4.34
N GLU A 25 -5.05 6.40 -4.41
CA GLU A 25 -6.25 7.09 -3.95
C GLU A 25 -6.96 7.70 -5.15
N PHE A 26 -8.27 7.47 -5.22
CA PHE A 26 -9.15 8.15 -6.16
C PHE A 26 -10.07 9.07 -5.37
N SER A 27 -10.27 10.28 -5.88
CA SER A 27 -11.41 11.09 -5.44
C SER A 27 -12.73 10.39 -5.79
N GLN A 28 -13.82 10.76 -5.11
CA GLN A 28 -15.15 10.20 -5.42
C GLN A 28 -15.54 10.39 -6.89
N TRP A 29 -15.14 11.52 -7.49
CA TRP A 29 -15.36 11.80 -8.90
C TRP A 29 -14.59 10.84 -9.80
N GLU A 30 -13.28 10.71 -9.60
CA GLU A 30 -12.43 9.81 -10.39
C GLU A 30 -12.88 8.37 -10.25
N TRP A 31 -13.22 7.94 -9.03
CA TRP A 31 -13.78 6.62 -8.76
C TRP A 31 -15.07 6.36 -9.54
N GLY A 32 -15.92 7.38 -9.67
CA GLY A 32 -17.16 7.33 -10.46
C GLY A 32 -16.91 7.15 -11.96
N GLN A 33 -15.77 7.62 -12.47
CA GLN A 33 -15.40 7.49 -13.88
C GLN A 33 -14.74 6.14 -14.22
N LEU A 34 -14.32 5.36 -13.21
CA LEU A 34 -13.70 4.06 -13.45
C LEU A 34 -14.73 3.04 -13.98
N ASN A 35 -14.32 2.31 -15.01
CA ASN A 35 -15.08 1.16 -15.48
C ASN A 35 -14.94 -0.04 -14.49
N PRO A 36 -15.81 -1.06 -14.58
CA PRO A 36 -15.77 -2.19 -13.65
C PRO A 36 -14.40 -2.88 -13.57
N ALA A 37 -13.74 -3.13 -14.71
CA ALA A 37 -12.43 -3.78 -14.75
C ALA A 37 -11.34 -2.96 -14.04
N GLN A 38 -11.43 -1.63 -14.07
CA GLN A 38 -10.51 -0.75 -13.33
C GLN A 38 -10.77 -0.79 -11.83
N LYS A 39 -12.01 -0.95 -11.39
CA LYS A 39 -12.37 -1.11 -9.96
C LYS A 39 -11.92 -2.47 -9.42
N ASP A 40 -12.05 -3.52 -10.24
CA ASP A 40 -11.54 -4.84 -9.91
C ASP A 40 -10.01 -4.82 -9.79
N LEU A 41 -9.32 -4.21 -10.77
CA LEU A 41 -7.87 -4.04 -10.71
C LEU A 41 -7.44 -3.23 -9.48
N TYR A 42 -8.16 -2.16 -9.14
CA TYR A 42 -7.89 -1.40 -7.92
C TYR A 42 -7.97 -2.28 -6.67
N ARG A 43 -9.03 -3.10 -6.56
CA ARG A 43 -9.21 -4.03 -5.46
C ARG A 43 -8.02 -5.01 -5.36
N GLU A 44 -7.64 -5.63 -6.47
CA GLU A 44 -6.52 -6.57 -6.53
C GLU A 44 -5.20 -5.91 -6.10
N VAL A 45 -4.87 -4.76 -6.68
CA VAL A 45 -3.61 -4.04 -6.40
C VAL A 45 -3.55 -3.58 -4.94
N MET A 46 -4.64 -3.05 -4.38
CA MET A 46 -4.65 -2.61 -2.98
C MET A 46 -4.51 -3.78 -2.00
N LEU A 47 -5.16 -4.91 -2.28
CA LEU A 47 -5.01 -6.13 -1.46
C LEU A 47 -3.59 -6.70 -1.57
N GLU A 48 -2.98 -6.68 -2.76
CA GLU A 48 -1.60 -7.10 -2.94
C GLU A 48 -0.62 -6.19 -2.20
N ASN A 49 -0.79 -4.87 -2.30
CA ASN A 49 0.04 -3.90 -1.58
C ASN A 49 -0.03 -4.11 -0.07
N PHE A 50 -1.23 -4.35 0.47
CA PHE A 50 -1.40 -4.67 1.89
C PHE A 50 -0.66 -5.95 2.28
N ARG A 51 -0.81 -7.03 1.50
CA ARG A 51 -0.11 -8.31 1.75
C ARG A 51 1.41 -8.15 1.68
N ASN A 52 1.92 -7.36 0.73
CA ASN A 52 3.34 -7.10 0.58
C ASN A 52 3.89 -6.36 1.81
N LEU A 53 3.21 -5.34 2.30
CA LEU A 53 3.61 -4.66 3.54
C LEU A 53 3.50 -5.57 4.77
N ALA A 54 2.51 -6.46 4.82
CA ALA A 54 2.41 -7.47 5.88
C ALA A 54 3.61 -8.42 5.89
N ILE A 55 4.04 -8.90 4.71
CA ILE A 55 5.20 -9.78 4.55
C ILE A 55 6.50 -9.06 4.97
N LEU A 56 6.60 -7.77 4.67
CA LEU A 56 7.73 -6.94 5.07
C LEU A 56 7.72 -6.56 6.56
N GLY A 57 6.63 -6.85 7.29
CA GLY A 57 6.49 -6.51 8.70
C GLY A 57 6.25 -5.01 8.95
N LEU A 58 5.76 -4.28 7.94
CA LEU A 58 5.66 -2.81 7.96
C LEU A 58 4.27 -2.30 8.33
N LEU A 59 3.31 -3.19 8.57
CA LEU A 59 1.96 -2.80 8.96
C LEU A 59 1.86 -2.56 10.47
N VAL A 60 1.43 -1.36 10.84
CA VAL A 60 1.08 -1.01 12.24
C VAL A 60 -0.37 -1.41 12.55
N SER A 61 -1.28 -1.27 11.58
CA SER A 61 -2.69 -1.61 11.71
C SER A 61 -3.30 -1.89 10.34
N LYS A 62 -4.54 -2.42 10.32
CA LYS A 62 -5.27 -2.69 9.08
C LYS A 62 -5.97 -1.41 8.58
N PRO A 63 -5.68 -0.93 7.36
CA PRO A 63 -6.34 0.25 6.80
C PRO A 63 -7.83 0.01 6.55
N TYR A 64 -8.66 1.03 6.75
CA TYR A 64 -10.11 0.94 6.54
C TYR A 64 -10.49 0.57 5.11
N VAL A 65 -9.77 1.11 4.12
CA VAL A 65 -9.98 0.77 2.70
C VAL A 65 -9.78 -0.72 2.44
N ILE A 66 -8.83 -1.37 3.12
CA ILE A 66 -8.62 -2.82 2.99
C ILE A 66 -9.79 -3.60 3.57
N CYS A 67 -10.37 -3.15 4.69
CA CYS A 67 -11.55 -3.80 5.25
C CYS A 67 -12.73 -3.78 4.26
N GLN A 68 -12.93 -2.68 3.53
CA GLN A 68 -13.99 -2.58 2.52
C GLN A 68 -13.74 -3.45 1.28
N LEU A 69 -12.47 -3.65 0.91
CA LEU A 69 -12.07 -4.41 -0.28
C LEU A 69 -12.04 -5.92 -0.06
N GLU A 70 -12.20 -6.42 1.16
CA GLU A 70 -12.25 -7.86 1.46
C GLU A 70 -13.66 -8.45 1.42
N GLU A 71 -14.70 -7.60 1.46
CA GLU A 71 -16.12 -7.98 1.36
C GLU A 71 -16.56 -8.35 -0.07
#